data_AF-A0A7J7KJW9-F1
#
_entry.id   AF-A0A7J7KJW9-F1
#
_cell.length_a   1.000
_cell.length_b   1.000
_cell.length_c   1.000
_cell.angle_alpha   90.00
_cell.angle_beta   90.00
_cell.angle_gamma   90.00
#
_symmetry.space_group_name_H-M   'P 1'
#
loop_
_entity.id
_entity.type
_entity.pdbx_description
1 polymer ?
#
loop_
_entity_poly.entity_id
_entity_poly.type
_entity_poly.pdbx_seq_one_letter_code
_entity_poly.pdbx_strand_id
1 'polypeptide(L)'
;MSITISYCRRYWKQLSTGTKLIALCLICIWVLSKAFIVMCKWSEGPSYQPCVEYIDHMCAEFSRHRISGNLCTELCHNTSAERFHCEHNSSGEKKVIVYIKDEDTKLVLKSGAYTSWDSVAKNYTSIKTLRPHVLSKDSLVEKLYSKFRQYFLNNETFGRFVSHLDVNSHNVLGAAVSGESLLQQDEYITSMNYQSKEVVPGLLGVCGNFYVSDYTPTDGALLTNRPGAGWPWRSVGK
;
A
#
# COMPACT_ATOMS: atom_id res chain seq x y z
N MET A 1 43.98 18.70 0.84
CA MET A 1 43.47 17.92 -0.32
C MET A 1 43.76 18.63 -1.67
N SER A 2 44.80 19.48 -1.76
CA SER A 2 45.08 20.30 -2.97
C SER A 2 46.34 19.87 -3.74
N ILE A 3 47.10 18.91 -3.22
CA ILE A 3 48.39 18.49 -3.80
C ILE A 3 48.20 17.45 -4.93
N THR A 4 47.14 16.65 -4.87
CA THR A 4 46.85 15.58 -5.84
C THR A 4 46.40 16.09 -7.22
N ILE A 5 45.70 17.22 -7.28
CA ILE A 5 45.21 17.80 -8.56
C ILE A 5 46.37 18.36 -9.40
N SER A 6 47.38 18.93 -8.73
CA SER A 6 48.55 19.53 -9.41
C SER A 6 49.45 18.49 -10.08
N TYR A 7 49.55 17.30 -9.47
CA TYR A 7 50.32 16.17 -10.04
C TYR A 7 49.66 15.58 -11.30
N CYS A 8 48.33 15.38 -11.30
CA CYS A 8 47.61 14.88 -12.47
C CYS A 8 47.73 15.82 -13.69
N ARG A 9 47.76 17.14 -13.46
CA ARG A 9 47.84 18.13 -14.54
C ARG A 9 49.19 18.17 -15.25
N ARG A 10 50.30 17.87 -14.56
CA ARG A 10 51.64 17.80 -15.17
C ARG A 10 51.82 16.53 -16.00
N TYR A 11 51.33 15.38 -15.51
CA TYR A 11 51.42 14.11 -16.24
C TYR A 11 50.62 14.12 -17.55
N TRP A 12 49.44 14.79 -17.57
CA TRP A 12 48.62 14.92 -18.78
C TRP A 12 49.34 15.69 -19.90
N LYS A 13 50.21 16.65 -19.59
CA LYS A 13 50.93 17.42 -20.63
C LYS A 13 51.99 16.59 -21.36
N GLN A 14 52.52 15.53 -20.76
CA GLN A 14 53.61 14.71 -21.31
C GLN A 14 53.15 13.48 -22.12
N LEU A 15 51.87 13.12 -22.08
CA LEU A 15 51.33 12.01 -22.86
C LEU A 15 51.18 12.37 -24.35
N SER A 16 51.52 11.43 -25.24
CA SER A 16 51.28 11.56 -26.69
C SER A 16 49.77 11.71 -26.98
N THR A 17 49.44 12.36 -28.09
CA THR A 17 48.03 12.56 -28.52
C THR A 17 47.26 11.25 -28.60
N GLY A 18 47.91 10.14 -28.98
CA GLY A 18 47.30 8.81 -29.04
C GLY A 18 46.89 8.25 -27.66
N THR A 19 47.72 8.41 -26.63
CA THR A 19 47.39 7.87 -25.29
C THR A 19 46.28 8.66 -24.59
N LYS A 20 46.13 9.96 -24.89
CA LYS A 20 44.99 10.78 -24.43
C LYS A 20 43.66 10.32 -25.02
N LEU A 21 43.66 9.97 -26.31
CA LEU A 21 42.50 9.42 -27.01
C LEU A 21 42.07 8.08 -26.40
N ILE A 22 43.02 7.18 -26.13
CA ILE A 22 42.73 5.89 -25.50
C ILE A 22 42.13 6.09 -24.09
N ALA A 23 42.71 6.98 -23.28
CA ALA A 23 42.21 7.25 -21.93
C ALA A 23 40.78 7.85 -21.97
N LEU A 24 40.49 8.76 -22.90
CA LEU A 24 39.15 9.31 -23.09
C LEU A 24 38.14 8.23 -23.50
N CYS A 25 38.51 7.35 -24.44
CA CYS A 25 37.65 6.23 -24.85
C CYS A 25 37.32 5.29 -23.68
N LEU A 26 38.30 4.96 -22.83
CA LEU A 26 38.07 4.09 -21.67
C LEU A 26 37.12 4.73 -20.65
N ILE A 27 37.25 6.04 -20.41
CA ILE A 27 36.34 6.78 -19.52
C ILE A 27 34.92 6.79 -20.11
N CYS A 28 34.78 7.05 -21.41
CA CYS A 28 33.48 7.03 -22.08
C CYS A 28 32.81 5.66 -21.99
N ILE A 29 33.53 4.56 -22.26
CA ILE A 29 33.01 3.20 -22.13
C ILE A 29 32.56 2.93 -20.68
N TRP A 30 33.35 3.36 -19.70
CA TRP A 30 32.99 3.18 -18.29
C TRP A 30 31.71 3.93 -17.92
N VAL A 31 31.57 5.20 -18.31
CA VAL A 31 30.35 6.00 -18.07
C VAL A 31 29.14 5.39 -18.77
N LEU A 32 29.28 4.98 -20.04
CA LEU A 32 28.19 4.33 -20.79
C LEU A 32 27.77 3.01 -20.17
N SER A 33 28.70 2.20 -19.67
CA SER A 33 28.38 0.94 -18.97
C SER A 33 27.60 1.19 -17.68
N LYS A 34 27.94 2.23 -16.91
CA LYS A 34 27.23 2.61 -15.69
C LYS A 34 25.84 3.15 -16.01
N ALA A 35 25.71 4.01 -17.03
CA ALA A 35 24.43 4.51 -17.49
C ALA A 35 23.52 3.36 -17.97
N PHE A 36 24.08 2.40 -18.71
CA PHE A 36 23.36 1.22 -19.16
C PHE A 36 22.85 0.37 -17.98
N ILE A 37 23.67 0.13 -16.96
CA ILE A 37 23.24 -0.60 -15.74
C ILE A 37 22.11 0.15 -15.02
N VAL A 38 22.21 1.47 -14.89
CA VAL A 38 21.14 2.28 -14.28
C VAL A 38 19.86 2.22 -15.12
N MET A 39 19.97 2.30 -16.45
CA MET A 39 18.83 2.16 -17.34
C MET A 39 18.22 0.76 -17.30
N CYS A 40 19.00 -0.32 -17.23
CA CYS A 40 18.48 -1.67 -17.06
C CYS A 40 17.74 -1.82 -15.72
N LYS A 41 18.29 -1.26 -14.63
CA LYS A 41 17.62 -1.24 -13.32
C LYS A 41 16.36 -0.37 -13.26
N TRP A 42 16.24 0.62 -14.13
CA TRP A 42 15.02 1.43 -14.28
C TRP A 42 14.01 0.79 -15.24
N SER A 43 14.49 0.00 -16.21
CA SER A 43 13.67 -0.75 -17.16
C SER A 43 13.02 -1.98 -16.52
N GLU A 44 13.66 -2.55 -15.51
CA GLU A 44 12.98 -3.36 -14.51
C GLU A 44 12.08 -2.42 -13.70
N GLY A 45 10.86 -2.20 -14.19
CA GLY A 45 9.82 -1.50 -13.43
C GLY A 45 9.67 -2.11 -12.02
N PRO A 46 8.98 -1.42 -11.08
CA PRO A 46 8.84 -1.89 -9.70
C PRO A 46 8.49 -3.38 -9.70
N SER A 47 9.40 -4.17 -9.11
CA SER A 47 9.39 -5.64 -9.03
C SER A 47 7.97 -6.19 -9.14
N TYR A 48 7.69 -6.86 -10.26
CA TYR A 48 6.45 -7.61 -10.49
C TYR A 48 6.39 -8.71 -9.44
N GLN A 49 5.88 -8.36 -8.27
CA GLN A 49 5.41 -9.34 -7.32
C GLN A 49 3.96 -9.61 -7.72
N PRO A 50 3.63 -10.81 -8.22
CA PRO A 50 2.27 -11.15 -8.63
C PRO A 50 1.32 -10.78 -7.49
N CYS A 51 0.19 -10.10 -7.75
CA CYS A 51 -0.73 -9.77 -6.65
C CYS A 51 -1.26 -11.01 -5.94
N VAL A 52 -1.24 -12.15 -6.62
CA VAL A 52 -1.46 -13.48 -6.05
C VAL A 52 -0.57 -13.71 -4.83
N GLU A 53 0.71 -13.32 -4.85
CA GLU A 53 1.58 -13.45 -3.69
C GLU A 53 1.13 -12.57 -2.51
N TYR A 54 0.53 -11.41 -2.77
CA TYR A 54 -0.03 -10.58 -1.69
C TYR A 54 -1.28 -11.20 -1.08
N ILE A 55 -2.14 -11.79 -1.91
CA ILE A 55 -3.32 -12.54 -1.45
C ILE A 55 -2.88 -13.78 -0.67
N ASP A 56 -1.93 -14.56 -1.19
CA ASP A 56 -1.38 -15.75 -0.54
C ASP A 56 -0.75 -15.39 0.81
N HIS A 57 0.02 -14.30 0.86
CA HIS A 57 0.59 -13.80 2.11
C HIS A 57 -0.50 -13.37 3.10
N MET A 58 -1.50 -12.61 2.65
CA MET A 58 -2.66 -12.23 3.47
C MET A 58 -3.35 -13.48 4.05
N CYS A 59 -3.62 -14.48 3.22
CA CYS A 59 -4.28 -15.72 3.64
C CYS A 59 -3.42 -16.58 4.57
N ALA A 60 -2.10 -16.60 4.36
CA ALA A 60 -1.16 -17.22 5.30
C ALA A 60 -1.18 -16.53 6.67
N GLU A 61 -1.28 -15.20 6.73
CA GLU A 61 -1.38 -14.49 8.01
C GLU A 61 -2.76 -14.65 8.66
N PHE A 62 -3.84 -14.75 7.87
CA PHE A 62 -5.19 -15.03 8.36
C PHE A 62 -5.29 -16.42 8.98
N SER A 63 -4.79 -17.46 8.31
CA SER A 63 -4.74 -18.83 8.86
C SER A 63 -3.92 -18.92 10.15
N ARG A 64 -2.93 -18.04 10.33
CA ARG A 64 -2.15 -17.90 11.56
C ARG A 64 -2.81 -17.04 12.64
N HIS A 65 -4.05 -16.56 12.43
CA HIS A 65 -4.79 -15.65 13.32
C HIS A 65 -4.05 -14.33 13.63
N ARG A 66 -3.17 -13.89 12.72
CA ARG A 66 -2.38 -12.66 12.88
C ARG A 66 -3.06 -11.44 12.28
N ILE A 67 -4.06 -11.67 11.44
CA ILE A 67 -4.95 -10.65 10.87
C ILE A 67 -6.39 -11.13 11.00
N SER A 68 -7.35 -10.23 10.81
CA SER A 68 -8.78 -10.53 10.91
C SER A 68 -9.59 -9.66 9.96
N GLY A 69 -10.81 -10.10 9.67
CA GLY A 69 -11.78 -9.34 8.90
C GLY A 69 -12.93 -10.21 8.42
N ASN A 70 -14.10 -9.61 8.27
CA ASN A 70 -15.34 -10.29 7.90
C ASN A 70 -15.28 -10.96 6.51
N LEU A 71 -14.38 -10.50 5.63
CA LEU A 71 -14.22 -11.05 4.28
C LEU A 71 -13.03 -12.00 4.15
N CYS A 72 -12.23 -12.22 5.20
CA CYS A 72 -11.06 -13.09 5.11
C CYS A 72 -11.42 -14.53 4.71
N THR A 73 -12.49 -15.10 5.27
CA THR A 73 -12.94 -16.46 4.93
C THR A 73 -13.33 -16.56 3.46
N GLU A 74 -14.10 -15.59 2.94
CA GLU A 74 -14.53 -15.58 1.54
C GLU A 74 -13.34 -15.45 0.59
N LEU A 75 -12.41 -14.54 0.89
CA LEU A 75 -11.24 -14.26 0.05
C LEU A 75 -10.22 -15.41 0.07
N CYS A 76 -10.03 -16.08 1.21
CA CYS A 76 -8.95 -17.05 1.38
C CYS A 76 -9.36 -18.51 1.18
N HIS A 77 -10.62 -18.87 1.45
CA HIS A 77 -11.07 -20.26 1.36
C HIS A 77 -11.92 -20.55 0.12
N ASN A 78 -12.63 -19.55 -0.41
CA ASN A 78 -13.64 -19.75 -1.45
C ASN A 78 -13.23 -19.19 -2.83
N THR A 79 -12.02 -18.65 -2.96
CA THR A 79 -11.59 -17.93 -4.16
C THR A 79 -10.39 -18.61 -4.81
N SER A 80 -10.46 -18.87 -6.11
CA SER A 80 -9.32 -19.32 -6.90
C SER A 80 -8.45 -18.13 -7.33
N ALA A 81 -7.14 -18.33 -7.42
CA ALA A 81 -6.18 -17.28 -7.82
C ALA A 81 -6.52 -16.63 -9.17
N GLU A 82 -7.21 -17.36 -10.06
CA GLU A 82 -7.65 -16.89 -11.38
C GLU A 82 -8.69 -15.76 -11.34
N ARG A 83 -9.36 -15.55 -10.20
CA ARG A 83 -10.40 -14.50 -10.04
C ARG A 83 -9.83 -13.13 -9.67
N PHE A 84 -8.51 -13.03 -9.47
CA PHE A 84 -7.85 -11.78 -9.13
C PHE A 84 -7.17 -11.16 -10.35
N HIS A 85 -7.58 -9.94 -10.68
CA HIS A 85 -6.93 -9.11 -11.69
C HIS A 85 -6.19 -7.96 -11.02
N CYS A 86 -4.90 -7.87 -11.30
CA CYS A 86 -4.05 -6.78 -10.82
C CYS A 86 -4.22 -5.54 -11.67
N GLU A 87 -4.69 -4.44 -11.09
CA GLU A 87 -4.59 -3.12 -11.71
C GLU A 87 -3.47 -2.34 -11.02
N HIS A 88 -2.41 -2.05 -11.77
CA HIS A 88 -1.28 -1.31 -11.23
C HIS A 88 -1.59 0.19 -11.25
N ASN A 89 -1.58 0.83 -10.08
CA ASN A 89 -1.53 2.29 -10.04
C ASN A 89 -0.07 2.73 -10.25
N SER A 90 0.19 3.55 -11.26
CA SER A 90 1.52 3.95 -11.74
C SER A 90 2.42 4.63 -10.71
N SER A 91 1.91 4.95 -9.51
CA SER A 91 2.70 5.54 -8.42
C SER A 91 3.34 4.53 -7.46
N GLY A 92 3.00 3.24 -7.51
CA GLY A 92 3.55 2.21 -6.61
C GLY A 92 3.14 2.33 -5.13
N GLU A 93 2.42 3.39 -4.75
CA GLU A 93 2.02 3.70 -3.37
C GLU A 93 0.70 3.03 -2.95
N LYS A 94 -0.12 2.57 -3.88
CA LYS A 94 -1.39 1.89 -3.55
C LYS A 94 -1.55 0.66 -4.40
N LYS A 95 -1.87 -0.46 -3.76
CA LYS A 95 -2.14 -1.72 -4.44
C LYS A 95 -3.63 -1.89 -4.57
N VAL A 96 -4.08 -1.97 -5.81
CA VAL A 96 -5.47 -2.20 -6.19
C VAL A 96 -5.53 -3.57 -6.85
N ILE A 97 -6.31 -4.47 -6.27
CA ILE A 97 -6.54 -5.81 -6.78
C ILE A 97 -8.04 -5.92 -7.05
N VAL A 98 -8.41 -6.17 -8.29
CA VAL A 98 -9.80 -6.38 -8.68
C VAL A 98 -10.13 -7.85 -8.47
N TYR A 99 -11.16 -8.12 -7.68
CA TYR A 99 -11.66 -9.45 -7.38
C TYR A 99 -13.04 -9.62 -8.05
N ILE A 100 -13.20 -10.68 -8.83
CA ILE A 100 -14.50 -11.04 -9.42
C ILE A 100 -15.21 -12.00 -8.47
N LYS A 101 -16.27 -11.52 -7.82
CA LYS A 101 -17.09 -12.33 -6.91
C LYS A 101 -18.03 -13.26 -7.69
N ASP A 102 -18.61 -12.76 -8.78
CA ASP A 102 -19.49 -13.47 -9.70
C ASP A 102 -19.40 -12.85 -11.10
N GLU A 103 -20.00 -13.46 -12.13
CA GLU A 103 -19.92 -13.01 -13.55
C GLU A 103 -20.24 -11.51 -13.71
N ASP A 104 -21.19 -10.99 -12.92
CA ASP A 104 -21.63 -9.60 -12.96
C ASP A 104 -21.08 -8.71 -11.83
N THR A 105 -20.41 -9.28 -10.82
CA THR A 105 -20.00 -8.55 -9.62
C THR A 105 -18.49 -8.43 -9.50
N LYS A 106 -17.98 -7.22 -9.76
CA LYS A 106 -16.58 -6.85 -9.55
C LYS A 106 -16.44 -6.10 -8.24
N LEU A 107 -15.47 -6.53 -7.44
CA LEU A 107 -15.09 -5.90 -6.18
C LEU A 107 -13.65 -5.42 -6.26
N VAL A 108 -13.33 -4.38 -5.50
CA VAL A 108 -11.98 -3.82 -5.47
C VAL A 108 -11.39 -4.02 -4.09
N LEU A 109 -10.35 -4.85 -4.03
CA LEU A 109 -9.49 -5.01 -2.89
C LEU A 109 -8.41 -3.93 -2.92
N LYS A 110 -8.39 -3.05 -1.93
CA LYS A 110 -7.43 -1.96 -1.84
C LYS A 110 -6.57 -2.09 -0.60
N SER A 111 -5.31 -1.71 -0.73
CA SER A 111 -4.42 -1.52 0.41
C SER A 111 -3.46 -0.35 0.16
N GLY A 112 -3.21 0.43 1.20
CA GLY A 112 -2.20 1.49 1.19
C GLY A 112 -0.77 0.95 1.08
N ALA A 113 0.19 1.85 0.86
CA ALA A 113 1.62 1.55 0.82
C ALA A 113 2.06 0.89 2.13
N TYR A 114 2.16 -0.44 2.09
CA TYR A 114 2.97 -1.32 2.92
C TYR A 114 3.60 -0.68 4.17
N THR A 115 2.81 -0.40 5.21
CA THR A 115 3.36 -0.62 6.54
C THR A 115 3.44 -2.12 6.65
N SER A 116 4.66 -2.66 6.64
CA SER A 116 4.83 -4.10 6.73
C SER A 116 4.04 -4.58 7.94
N TRP A 117 3.34 -5.69 7.80
CA TRP A 117 2.66 -6.35 8.91
C TRP A 117 3.56 -6.43 10.14
N ASP A 118 4.85 -6.67 9.92
CA ASP A 118 5.89 -6.64 10.94
C ASP A 118 6.06 -5.30 11.65
N SER A 119 5.87 -4.15 10.99
CA SER A 119 5.99 -2.83 11.62
C SER A 119 4.81 -2.53 12.54
N VAL A 120 3.58 -2.85 12.12
CA VAL A 120 2.39 -2.71 12.99
C VAL A 120 2.40 -3.79 14.07
N ALA A 121 2.68 -5.04 13.70
CA ALA A 121 2.83 -6.13 14.64
C ALA A 121 3.96 -5.88 15.62
N LYS A 122 5.08 -5.23 15.25
CA LYS A 122 6.15 -4.86 16.19
C LYS A 122 5.64 -4.03 17.36
N ASN A 123 4.79 -3.03 17.09
CA ASN A 123 4.12 -2.22 18.12
C ASN A 123 3.18 -3.03 19.03
N TYR A 124 2.67 -4.16 18.56
CA TYR A 124 1.84 -5.08 19.33
C TYR A 124 2.61 -6.30 19.87
N THR A 125 3.81 -6.62 19.37
CA THR A 125 4.65 -7.71 19.87
C THR A 125 5.48 -7.28 21.08
N SER A 126 5.75 -5.98 21.24
CA SER A 126 6.07 -5.40 22.55
C SER A 126 4.94 -5.56 23.57
N ILE A 127 3.72 -5.93 23.13
CA ILE A 127 2.60 -6.36 23.98
C ILE A 127 2.58 -7.89 24.16
N LYS A 128 3.19 -8.70 23.26
CA LYS A 128 3.37 -10.14 23.48
C LYS A 128 4.31 -10.46 24.65
N THR A 129 5.28 -9.59 24.95
CA THR A 129 6.08 -9.70 26.20
C THR A 129 5.24 -9.35 27.45
N LEU A 130 4.09 -8.70 27.27
CA LEU A 130 3.05 -8.45 28.27
C LEU A 130 1.90 -9.46 28.13
N ARG A 131 2.19 -10.76 28.29
CA ARG A 131 1.22 -11.89 28.43
C ARG A 131 0.02 -11.90 27.45
N PRO A 132 -0.15 -12.96 26.63
CA PRO A 132 -1.35 -13.16 25.79
C PRO A 132 -2.70 -13.19 26.53
N HIS A 133 -2.73 -13.12 27.85
CA HIS A 133 -3.92 -13.13 28.70
C HIS A 133 -4.49 -11.74 29.06
N VAL A 134 -3.94 -10.63 28.56
CA VAL A 134 -4.30 -9.27 29.05
C VAL A 134 -5.13 -8.43 28.06
N LEU A 135 -5.22 -8.81 26.78
CA LEU A 135 -6.13 -8.13 25.85
C LEU A 135 -7.49 -8.85 25.81
N SER A 136 -8.41 -8.45 26.69
CA SER A 136 -9.81 -8.85 26.55
C SER A 136 -10.39 -8.21 25.28
N LYS A 137 -11.47 -8.79 24.75
CA LYS A 137 -12.22 -8.20 23.64
C LYS A 137 -12.61 -6.75 23.96
N ASP A 138 -13.05 -6.50 25.19
CA ASP A 138 -13.51 -5.18 25.63
C ASP A 138 -12.37 -4.16 25.68
N SER A 139 -11.19 -4.55 26.21
CA SER A 139 -10.04 -3.65 26.27
C SER A 139 -9.48 -3.33 24.88
N LEU A 140 -9.57 -4.27 23.93
CA LEU A 140 -9.27 -4.00 22.54
C LEU A 140 -10.24 -2.99 21.93
N VAL A 141 -11.55 -3.22 22.09
CA VAL A 141 -12.59 -2.35 21.54
C VAL A 141 -12.44 -0.94 22.09
N GLU A 142 -12.17 -0.78 23.38
CA GLU A 142 -11.91 0.53 24.00
C GLU A 142 -10.66 1.21 23.41
N LYS A 143 -9.56 0.47 23.27
CA LYS A 143 -8.32 1.01 22.66
C LYS A 143 -8.54 1.42 21.21
N LEU A 144 -9.22 0.59 20.42
CA LEU A 144 -9.59 0.92 19.04
C LEU A 144 -10.51 2.13 18.99
N TYR A 145 -11.49 2.22 19.89
CA TYR A 145 -12.40 3.36 19.97
C TYR A 145 -11.66 4.67 20.24
N SER A 146 -10.70 4.67 21.18
CA SER A 146 -9.91 5.86 21.50
C SER A 146 -9.10 6.38 20.31
N LYS A 147 -8.51 5.47 19.50
CA LYS A 147 -7.83 5.82 18.25
C LYS A 147 -8.82 6.25 17.18
N PHE A 148 -9.91 5.50 17.02
CA PHE A 148 -10.95 5.76 16.03
C PHE A 148 -11.56 7.16 16.21
N ARG A 149 -11.82 7.58 17.45
CA ARG A 149 -12.37 8.92 17.76
C ARG A 149 -11.48 10.08 17.30
N GLN A 150 -10.19 9.85 17.03
CA GLN A 150 -9.31 10.87 16.44
C GLN A 150 -9.65 11.15 14.97
N TYR A 151 -10.26 10.18 14.27
CA TYR A 151 -10.55 10.24 12.85
C TYR A 151 -12.05 10.35 12.54
N PHE A 152 -12.92 9.96 13.47
CA PHE A 152 -14.35 9.81 13.26
C PHE A 152 -15.17 10.47 14.38
N LEU A 153 -16.29 11.08 14.00
CA LEU A 153 -17.19 11.78 14.91
C LEU A 153 -18.43 10.97 15.31
N ASN A 154 -18.71 9.85 14.62
CA ASN A 154 -19.95 9.08 14.77
C ASN A 154 -19.71 7.67 15.34
N ASN A 155 -20.46 7.32 16.40
CA ASN A 155 -20.43 6.00 17.04
C ASN A 155 -21.00 4.89 16.15
N GLU A 156 -21.94 5.19 15.26
CA GLU A 156 -22.50 4.21 14.32
C GLU A 156 -21.42 3.70 13.36
N THR A 157 -20.55 4.61 12.90
CA THR A 157 -19.40 4.30 12.07
C THR A 157 -18.40 3.41 12.81
N PHE A 158 -18.25 3.60 14.13
CA PHE A 158 -17.43 2.70 14.95
C PHE A 158 -18.01 1.28 15.02
N GLY A 159 -19.33 1.17 15.19
CA GLY A 159 -20.02 -0.14 15.17
C GLY A 159 -19.76 -0.91 13.88
N ARG A 160 -19.86 -0.23 12.72
CA ARG A 160 -19.50 -0.80 11.41
C ARG A 160 -18.02 -1.16 11.29
N PHE A 161 -17.14 -0.33 11.84
CA PHE A 161 -15.71 -0.61 11.83
C PHE A 161 -15.37 -1.89 12.62
N VAL A 162 -15.94 -2.04 13.81
CA VAL A 162 -15.75 -3.24 14.64
C VAL A 162 -16.38 -4.47 13.98
N SER A 163 -17.53 -4.34 13.32
CA SER A 163 -18.14 -5.46 12.60
C SER A 163 -17.29 -5.92 11.41
N HIS A 164 -16.66 -5.00 10.67
CA HIS A 164 -15.72 -5.35 9.60
C HIS A 164 -14.51 -6.14 10.12
N LEU A 165 -14.01 -5.85 11.32
CA LEU A 165 -12.86 -6.55 11.89
C LEU A 165 -13.14 -7.99 12.35
N ASP A 166 -14.42 -8.39 12.44
CA ASP A 166 -14.86 -9.70 12.93
C ASP A 166 -14.21 -10.09 14.28
N VAL A 167 -14.33 -9.22 15.29
CA VAL A 167 -13.64 -9.39 16.57
C VAL A 167 -14.27 -10.51 17.41
N ASN A 168 -13.53 -11.61 17.57
CA ASN A 168 -13.86 -12.76 18.42
C ASN A 168 -12.71 -13.10 19.40
N SER A 169 -12.94 -14.06 20.30
CA SER A 169 -11.96 -14.45 21.33
C SER A 169 -10.67 -15.05 20.78
N HIS A 170 -10.69 -15.58 19.56
CA HIS A 170 -9.56 -16.29 18.96
C HIS A 170 -8.68 -15.38 18.09
N ASN A 171 -9.21 -14.23 17.64
CA ASN A 171 -8.52 -13.32 16.72
C ASN A 171 -8.35 -11.90 17.27
N VAL A 172 -8.53 -11.67 18.58
CA VAL A 172 -8.39 -10.34 19.22
C VAL A 172 -7.11 -9.61 18.76
N LEU A 173 -5.96 -10.29 18.79
CA LEU A 173 -4.70 -9.69 18.34
C LEU A 173 -4.71 -9.37 16.85
N GLY A 174 -5.23 -10.28 16.01
CA GLY A 174 -5.34 -10.08 14.58
C GLY A 174 -6.26 -8.91 14.23
N ALA A 175 -7.40 -8.77 14.92
CA ALA A 175 -8.31 -7.64 14.79
C ALA A 175 -7.66 -6.32 15.22
N ALA A 176 -6.83 -6.33 16.27
CA ALA A 176 -6.08 -5.15 16.71
C ALA A 176 -5.12 -4.65 15.63
N VAL A 177 -4.31 -5.56 15.09
CA VAL A 177 -3.32 -5.26 14.04
C VAL A 177 -4.02 -4.80 12.77
N SER A 178 -5.09 -5.49 12.37
CA SER A 178 -5.88 -5.16 11.18
C SER A 178 -6.52 -3.77 11.33
N GLY A 179 -7.19 -3.53 12.46
CA GLY A 179 -7.82 -2.24 12.76
C GLY A 179 -6.83 -1.07 12.78
N GLU A 180 -5.66 -1.24 13.40
CA GLU A 180 -4.63 -0.21 13.39
C GLU A 180 -4.08 0.05 11.99
N SER A 181 -3.86 -1.00 11.19
CA SER A 181 -3.38 -0.84 9.81
C SER A 181 -4.38 -0.12 8.90
N LEU A 182 -5.68 -0.32 9.13
CA LEU A 182 -6.75 0.33 8.38
C LEU A 182 -6.91 1.81 8.77
N LEU A 183 -6.76 2.13 10.05
CA LEU A 183 -6.81 3.52 10.54
C LEU A 183 -5.62 4.38 10.09
N GLN A 184 -4.58 3.78 9.51
CA GLN A 184 -3.48 4.52 8.89
C GLN A 184 -3.74 4.83 7.40
N GLN A 185 -4.85 4.36 6.85
CA GLN A 185 -5.18 4.53 5.43
C GLN A 185 -6.23 5.63 5.27
N ASP A 186 -5.80 6.80 4.79
CA ASP A 186 -6.67 7.98 4.61
C ASP A 186 -7.90 7.68 3.71
N GLU A 187 -7.72 6.84 2.68
CA GLU A 187 -8.80 6.45 1.77
C GLU A 187 -9.84 5.57 2.47
N TYR A 188 -9.42 4.66 3.35
CA TYR A 188 -10.33 3.85 4.15
C TYR A 188 -11.13 4.71 5.12
N ILE A 189 -10.44 5.61 5.85
CA ILE A 189 -11.08 6.54 6.78
C ILE A 189 -12.10 7.43 6.08
N THR A 190 -11.73 7.96 4.91
CA THR A 190 -12.63 8.78 4.10
C THR A 190 -13.82 7.97 3.63
N SER A 191 -13.61 6.79 3.05
CA SER A 191 -14.70 5.93 2.57
C SER A 191 -15.69 5.61 3.69
N MET A 192 -15.19 5.32 4.88
CA MET A 192 -15.99 4.98 6.05
C MET A 192 -16.79 6.17 6.61
N ASN A 193 -16.24 7.40 6.54
CA ASN A 193 -16.95 8.62 6.94
C ASN A 193 -18.04 9.05 5.95
N TYR A 194 -17.83 8.80 4.66
CA TYR A 194 -18.69 9.32 3.59
C TYR A 194 -19.63 8.26 2.98
N GLN A 195 -19.59 7.02 3.47
CA GLN A 195 -20.39 5.91 2.95
C GLN A 195 -21.91 6.22 2.88
N SER A 196 -22.46 6.92 3.88
CA SER A 196 -23.90 7.24 3.92
C SER A 196 -24.33 8.33 2.92
N LYS A 197 -23.37 9.00 2.28
CA LYS A 197 -23.65 10.06 1.31
C LYS A 197 -23.62 9.56 -0.14
N GLU A 198 -23.32 8.29 -0.36
CA GLU A 198 -23.23 7.67 -1.70
C GLU A 198 -22.27 8.39 -2.68
N VAL A 199 -21.36 9.23 -2.15
CA VAL A 199 -20.34 9.95 -2.92
C VAL A 199 -19.03 9.17 -3.05
N VAL A 200 -18.89 8.09 -2.28
CA VAL A 200 -17.75 7.17 -2.29
C VAL A 200 -18.26 5.76 -2.54
N PRO A 201 -17.45 4.87 -3.15
CA PRO A 201 -17.82 3.46 -3.31
C PRO A 201 -18.21 2.83 -1.98
N GLY A 202 -19.20 1.93 -1.99
CA GLY A 202 -19.65 1.23 -0.80
C GLY A 202 -18.52 0.38 -0.23
N LEU A 203 -18.29 0.49 1.08
CA LEU A 203 -17.33 -0.32 1.81
C LEU A 203 -18.02 -1.61 2.27
N LEU A 204 -17.58 -2.75 1.75
CA LEU A 204 -18.21 -4.06 1.99
C LEU A 204 -17.60 -4.80 3.19
N GLY A 205 -16.33 -4.54 3.47
CA GLY A 205 -15.63 -5.22 4.55
C GLY A 205 -14.13 -5.12 4.42
N VAL A 206 -13.43 -5.94 5.20
CA VAL A 206 -11.97 -5.95 5.25
C VAL A 206 -11.44 -7.37 5.39
N CYS A 207 -10.17 -7.54 5.02
CA CYS A 207 -9.35 -8.66 5.47
C CYS A 207 -7.95 -8.14 5.78
N GLY A 208 -7.63 -8.03 7.07
CA GLY A 208 -6.35 -7.47 7.46
C GLY A 208 -6.22 -5.97 7.14
N ASN A 209 -5.20 -5.63 6.35
CA ASN A 209 -4.90 -4.27 5.89
C ASN A 209 -5.52 -4.00 4.51
N PHE A 210 -6.22 -4.99 3.96
CA PHE A 210 -7.01 -4.84 2.76
C PHE A 210 -8.44 -4.49 3.15
N TYR A 211 -9.00 -3.51 2.45
CA TYR A 211 -10.42 -3.23 2.51
C TYR A 211 -11.04 -3.43 1.14
N VAL A 212 -12.33 -3.79 1.15
CA VAL A 212 -13.07 -4.18 -0.05
C VAL A 212 -14.14 -3.14 -0.29
N SER A 213 -14.15 -2.59 -1.50
CA SER A 213 -15.20 -1.67 -1.93
C SER A 213 -15.84 -2.11 -3.24
N ASP A 214 -16.98 -1.53 -3.55
CA ASP A 214 -17.61 -1.68 -4.85
C ASP A 214 -16.67 -1.22 -5.97
N TYR A 215 -16.75 -1.91 -7.11
CA TYR A 215 -16.06 -1.49 -8.33
C TYR A 215 -16.77 -0.31 -8.95
N THR A 216 -16.07 0.82 -9.03
CA THR A 216 -16.51 1.99 -9.80
C THR A 216 -15.63 2.12 -11.04
N PRO A 217 -16.16 1.88 -12.25
CA PRO A 217 -15.37 2.01 -13.48
C PRO A 217 -14.91 3.47 -13.64
N THR A 218 -13.60 3.69 -13.64
CA THR A 218 -13.00 5.02 -13.85
C THR A 218 -13.19 5.54 -15.27
N ASP A 219 -13.48 4.66 -16.23
CA ASP A 219 -13.30 4.95 -17.65
C ASP A 219 -14.58 5.47 -18.35
N GLY A 220 -15.74 5.45 -17.67
CA GLY A 220 -17.02 5.86 -18.27
C GLY A 220 -17.58 7.20 -17.78
N ALA A 221 -17.31 7.59 -16.53
CA ALA A 221 -18.00 8.74 -15.92
C ALA A 221 -17.24 10.08 -16.04
N LEU A 222 -15.93 10.06 -16.30
CA LEU A 222 -15.10 11.27 -16.36
C LEU A 222 -14.64 11.67 -17.78
N LEU A 223 -14.98 10.88 -18.80
CA LEU A 223 -14.60 11.18 -20.19
C LEU A 223 -15.72 11.82 -21.03
N THR A 224 -16.96 11.85 -20.56
CA THR A 224 -18.05 12.52 -21.30
C THR A 224 -18.16 14.02 -21.01
N ASN A 225 -17.41 14.56 -20.03
CA ASN A 225 -17.36 16.00 -19.74
C ASN A 225 -15.95 16.48 -19.34
N ARG A 226 -14.98 16.35 -20.25
CA ARG A 226 -13.76 17.17 -20.20
C ARG A 226 -13.91 18.40 -21.12
N PRO A 227 -14.39 19.56 -20.65
CA PRO A 227 -13.79 20.81 -21.08
C PRO A 227 -12.43 20.93 -20.40
N GLY A 228 -11.41 21.26 -21.18
CA GLY A 228 -10.00 21.06 -20.85
C GLY A 228 -9.49 21.77 -19.59
N ALA A 229 -8.29 21.32 -19.20
CA ALA A 229 -7.26 22.03 -18.46
C ALA A 229 -7.56 22.47 -17.02
N GLY A 230 -6.77 21.92 -16.09
CA GLY A 230 -6.35 22.58 -14.85
C GLY A 230 -7.47 22.90 -13.85
N TRP A 231 -7.54 22.13 -12.77
CA TRP A 231 -8.22 22.59 -11.57
C TRP A 231 -7.57 23.89 -11.08
N PRO A 232 -8.25 25.05 -11.09
CA PRO A 232 -7.71 26.24 -10.49
C PRO A 232 -7.94 26.14 -8.99
N TRP A 233 -6.87 26.19 -8.21
CA TRP A 233 -6.94 26.56 -6.80
C TRP A 233 -7.54 27.98 -6.74
N ARG A 234 -8.84 28.06 -6.49
CA ARG A 234 -9.49 29.32 -6.17
C ARG A 234 -9.24 29.58 -4.68
N SER A 235 -8.23 30.40 -4.40
CA SER A 235 -8.04 31.05 -3.12
C SER A 235 -9.31 31.84 -2.79
N VAL A 236 -10.04 31.40 -1.76
CA VAL A 236 -11.06 32.24 -1.14
C VAL A 236 -10.32 33.12 -0.14
N GLY A 237 -10.16 34.38 -0.50
CA GLY A 237 -9.60 35.42 0.36
C GLY A 237 -10.52 35.74 1.55
N LYS A 238 -9.89 36.20 2.62
CA LYS A 238 -10.40 37.33 3.41
C LYS A 238 -9.55 38.53 3.07
#